data_AF-A0A7X8KRH3-F1
#
_entry.id   AF-A0A7X8KRH3-F1
#
_cell.length_a   1.000
_cell.length_b   1.000
_cell.length_c   1.000
_cell.angle_alpha   90.00
_cell.angle_beta   90.00
_cell.angle_gamma   90.00
#
_symmetry.space_group_name_H-M   'P 1'
#
loop_
_entity.id
_entity.type
_entity.pdbx_description
1 polymer ?
#
loop_
_entity_poly.entity_id
_entity_poly.type
_entity_poly.pdbx_seq_one_letter_code
_entity_poly.pdbx_strand_id
1 'polypeptide(L)'
;MIGLEYILNLYNLQHVELAERLGIRKQNINLWIKGRQNIPKKYLPVLEEIFNLDKEYFSKEINKIDKLEIQKEKLKMDLKPVIKKQEQQFLIGEVNDIVEVPIYDKEEINTIERDIEKAKLVARFKEVLDMVDKNPYMDTYKLIIELLEKAQHEVVLHKTIEALAHYYEVLPDWVSTGPEQDEFEEEIFEVFDDHNF
;
A
#
# COMPACT_ATOMS: atom_id res chain seq x y z
N MET A 1 -1.48 -7.24 17.56
CA MET A 1 -0.10 -7.62 17.92
C MET A 1 0.74 -6.36 17.89
N ILE A 2 1.54 -6.11 18.92
CA ILE A 2 2.42 -4.93 19.00
C ILE A 2 3.56 -5.08 17.99
N GLY A 3 3.91 -4.00 17.28
CA GLY A 3 4.90 -4.09 16.22
C GLY A 3 6.30 -4.48 16.68
N LEU A 4 6.74 -4.05 17.88
CA LEU A 4 8.01 -4.51 18.46
C LEU A 4 8.11 -6.05 18.57
N GLU A 5 7.02 -6.73 18.93
CA GLU A 5 7.00 -8.20 19.02
C GLU A 5 7.29 -8.85 17.67
N TYR A 6 6.63 -8.35 16.64
CA TYR A 6 6.79 -8.85 15.29
C TYR A 6 8.16 -8.55 14.72
N ILE A 7 8.68 -7.34 14.93
CA ILE A 7 10.01 -6.93 14.48
C ILE A 7 11.06 -7.85 15.09
N LEU A 8 11.01 -8.11 16.40
CA LEU A 8 11.96 -9.01 17.05
C LEU A 8 11.91 -10.43 16.48
N ASN A 9 10.72 -10.97 16.26
CA ASN A 9 10.55 -12.28 15.64
C ASN A 9 11.08 -12.31 14.20
N LEU A 10 10.81 -11.27 13.41
CA LEU A 10 11.23 -11.17 12.02
C LEU A 10 12.76 -11.09 11.89
N TYR A 11 13.42 -10.33 12.77
CA TYR A 11 14.88 -10.19 12.80
C TYR A 11 15.56 -11.32 13.57
N ASN A 12 14.81 -12.30 14.08
CA ASN A 12 15.29 -13.39 14.93
C ASN A 12 16.13 -12.87 16.12
N LEU A 13 15.73 -11.74 16.72
CA LEU A 13 16.43 -11.08 17.81
C LEU A 13 15.76 -11.42 19.14
N GLN A 14 16.52 -11.97 20.09
CA GLN A 14 15.96 -12.34 21.37
C GLN A 14 15.72 -11.11 22.27
N HIS A 15 14.72 -11.19 23.15
CA HIS A 15 14.43 -10.09 24.08
C HIS A 15 15.61 -9.79 25.03
N VAL A 16 16.44 -10.80 25.32
CA VAL A 16 17.65 -10.64 26.15
C VAL A 16 18.68 -9.80 25.40
N GLU A 17 18.94 -10.12 24.13
CA GLU A 17 19.90 -9.42 23.28
C GLU A 17 19.50 -7.95 23.08
N LEU A 18 18.22 -7.67 22.83
CA LEU A 18 17.76 -6.28 22.73
C LEU A 18 17.93 -5.53 24.07
N ALA A 19 17.61 -6.18 25.19
CA ALA A 19 17.74 -5.56 26.52
C ALA A 19 19.19 -5.21 26.84
N GLU A 20 20.13 -6.09 26.48
CA GLU A 20 21.58 -5.85 26.62
C GLU A 20 22.04 -4.66 25.77
N ARG A 21 21.62 -4.59 24.49
CA ARG A 21 21.93 -3.44 23.60
C ARG A 21 21.41 -2.11 24.16
N LEU A 22 20.26 -2.13 24.83
CA LEU A 22 19.64 -0.93 25.41
C LEU A 22 20.10 -0.65 26.85
N GLY A 23 20.93 -1.50 27.46
CA GLY A 23 21.40 -1.35 28.84
C GLY A 23 20.27 -1.45 29.88
N ILE A 24 19.23 -2.25 29.61
CA ILE A 24 18.07 -2.43 30.49
C ILE A 24 17.82 -3.91 30.80
N ARG A 25 16.92 -4.18 31.76
CA ARG A 25 16.52 -5.55 32.08
C ARG A 25 15.50 -6.08 31.07
N LYS A 26 15.59 -7.37 30.71
CA LYS A 26 14.65 -8.11 29.82
C LYS A 26 13.18 -7.89 30.18
N GLN A 27 12.85 -7.75 31.47
CA GLN A 27 11.47 -7.52 31.90
C GLN A 27 10.86 -6.25 31.29
N ASN A 28 11.66 -5.20 31.05
CA ASN A 28 11.18 -3.97 30.39
C ASN A 28 10.72 -4.25 28.96
N ILE A 29 11.51 -5.01 28.18
CA ILE A 29 11.15 -5.42 26.81
C ILE A 29 9.83 -6.21 26.81
N ASN A 30 9.67 -7.14 27.75
CA ASN A 30 8.42 -7.92 27.88
C ASN A 30 7.21 -7.05 28.21
N LEU A 31 7.38 -5.97 28.98
CA LEU A 31 6.30 -5.03 29.28
C LEU A 31 5.89 -4.22 28.04
N TRP A 32 6.86 -3.83 27.20
CA TRP A 32 6.61 -3.12 25.95
C TRP A 32 5.86 -3.98 24.94
N ILE A 33 6.32 -5.21 24.73
CA ILE A 33 5.70 -6.18 23.81
C ILE A 33 4.26 -6.50 24.22
N LYS A 34 4.01 -6.62 25.54
CA LYS A 34 2.65 -6.86 26.07
C LYS A 34 1.76 -5.62 26.09
N GLY A 35 2.23 -4.46 25.63
CA GLY A 35 1.51 -3.19 25.69
C GLY A 35 1.21 -2.69 27.11
N ARG A 36 1.87 -3.24 28.14
CA ARG A 36 1.66 -2.85 29.54
C ARG A 36 2.38 -1.55 29.90
N GLN A 37 3.41 -1.19 29.14
CA GLN A 37 4.16 0.04 29.29
C GLN A 37 4.62 0.53 27.92
N ASN A 38 4.52 1.84 27.68
CA ASN A 38 5.05 2.45 26.47
C ASN A 38 6.57 2.43 26.44
N ILE A 39 7.13 2.36 25.23
CA ILE A 39 8.57 2.48 25.02
C ILE A 39 9.01 3.91 25.37
N PRO A 40 9.94 4.10 26.32
CA PRO A 40 10.47 5.42 26.62
C PRO A 40 11.09 6.09 25.39
N LYS A 41 10.78 7.38 25.17
CA LYS A 41 11.22 8.15 23.98
C LYS A 41 12.73 8.09 23.71
N LYS A 42 13.55 7.98 24.76
CA LYS A 42 15.01 7.89 24.63
C LYS A 42 15.52 6.62 23.93
N TYR A 43 14.72 5.54 23.89
CA TYR A 43 15.09 4.30 23.21
C TYR A 43 14.59 4.25 21.77
N LEU A 44 13.65 5.10 21.37
CA LEU A 44 13.11 5.10 20.01
C LEU A 44 14.20 5.36 18.96
N PRO A 45 15.09 6.37 19.10
CA PRO A 45 16.15 6.58 18.11
C PRO A 45 17.09 5.38 17.95
N VAL A 46 17.39 4.68 19.05
CA VAL A 46 18.26 3.50 19.02
C VAL A 46 17.57 2.33 18.32
N LEU A 47 16.26 2.17 18.51
CA LEU A 47 15.47 1.16 17.81
C LEU A 47 15.37 1.48 16.31
N GLU A 48 15.13 2.75 15.96
CA GLU A 48 15.14 3.22 14.56
C GLU A 48 16.47 2.89 13.89
N GLU A 49 17.60 3.11 14.56
CA GLU A 49 18.92 2.78 14.04
C GLU A 49 19.16 1.27 13.89
N ILE A 50 18.77 0.46 14.89
CA ILE A 50 18.97 -1.00 14.88
C ILE A 50 18.19 -1.66 13.74
N PHE A 51 16.94 -1.23 13.53
CA PHE A 51 16.02 -1.89 12.62
C PHE A 51 15.81 -1.16 11.29
N ASN A 52 16.30 0.09 11.16
CA ASN A 52 16.03 0.97 10.02
C ASN A 52 14.53 1.09 9.72
N LEU A 53 13.73 1.33 10.77
CA LEU A 53 12.27 1.45 10.71
C LEU A 53 11.83 2.72 11.42
N ASP A 54 10.71 3.30 10.99
CA ASP A 54 10.08 4.41 11.71
C ASP A 54 9.67 4.01 13.13
N LYS A 55 9.94 4.89 14.12
CA LYS A 55 9.58 4.69 15.53
C LYS A 55 8.13 4.29 15.78
N GLU A 56 7.20 4.71 14.92
CA GLU A 56 5.78 4.40 15.05
C GLU A 56 5.52 2.89 15.03
N TYR A 57 6.27 2.14 14.21
CA TYR A 57 6.13 0.69 14.11
C TYR A 57 6.44 -0.04 15.42
N PHE A 58 7.30 0.48 16.29
CA PHE A 58 7.63 -0.21 17.54
C PHE A 58 6.48 -0.19 18.56
N SER A 59 5.70 0.89 18.57
CA SER A 59 4.70 1.14 19.62
C SER A 59 3.27 0.86 19.17
N LYS A 60 2.98 0.92 17.86
CA LYS A 60 1.63 0.70 17.34
C LYS A 60 1.28 -0.79 17.25
N GLU A 61 -0.02 -1.06 17.24
CA GLU A 61 -0.50 -2.34 16.74
C GLU A 61 -0.35 -2.37 15.23
N ILE A 62 0.24 -3.45 14.72
CA ILE A 62 0.56 -3.57 13.30
C ILE A 62 -0.51 -4.38 12.57
N ASN A 63 -1.00 -3.80 11.47
CA ASN A 63 -1.91 -4.47 10.55
C ASN A 63 -1.15 -5.29 9.48
N LYS A 64 -1.86 -5.81 8.48
CA LYS A 64 -1.24 -6.60 7.40
C LYS A 64 -0.28 -5.77 6.54
N ILE A 65 -0.65 -4.53 6.20
CA ILE A 65 0.17 -3.62 5.38
C ILE A 65 1.44 -3.26 6.15
N ASP A 66 1.32 -2.92 7.44
CA ASP A 66 2.46 -2.62 8.31
C ASP A 66 3.48 -3.76 8.36
N LYS A 67 3.02 -5.01 8.43
CA LYS A 67 3.91 -6.18 8.41
C LYS A 67 4.70 -6.27 7.12
N LEU A 68 4.06 -6.02 5.98
CA LEU A 68 4.71 -6.05 4.68
C LEU A 68 5.72 -4.90 4.55
N GLU A 69 5.38 -3.69 5.03
CA GLU A 69 6.32 -2.56 5.05
C GLU A 69 7.56 -2.86 5.92
N ILE A 70 7.36 -3.42 7.11
CA ILE A 70 8.47 -3.84 8.00
C ILE A 70 9.34 -4.91 7.33
N GLN A 71 8.73 -5.90 6.68
CA GLN A 71 9.44 -6.94 5.94
C GLN A 71 10.23 -6.36 4.77
N LYS A 72 9.68 -5.38 4.07
CA LYS A 72 10.35 -4.69 2.96
C LYS A 72 11.63 -4.02 3.43
N GLU A 73 11.56 -3.23 4.50
CA GLU A 73 12.74 -2.53 5.01
C GLU A 73 13.82 -3.50 5.50
N LYS A 74 13.44 -4.60 6.14
CA LYS A 74 14.38 -5.69 6.45
C LYS A 74 15.05 -6.27 5.20
N LEU A 75 14.26 -6.59 4.17
CA LEU A 75 14.80 -7.14 2.92
C LEU A 75 15.74 -6.13 2.24
N LYS A 76 15.43 -4.83 2.26
CA LYS A 76 16.33 -3.79 1.75
C LYS A 76 17.66 -3.75 2.50
N MET A 77 17.65 -3.88 3.83
CA MET A 77 18.87 -3.97 4.64
C MET A 77 19.70 -5.21 4.30
N ASP A 78 19.04 -6.37 4.19
CA ASP A 78 19.69 -7.66 3.98
C ASP A 78 20.27 -7.78 2.56
N LEU A 79 19.49 -7.37 1.56
CA LEU A 79 19.79 -7.60 0.14
C LEU A 79 20.48 -6.42 -0.55
N LYS A 80 20.39 -5.21 0.02
CA LYS A 80 20.93 -3.95 -0.53
C LYS A 80 20.65 -3.82 -2.03
N PRO A 81 19.37 -3.80 -2.42
CA PRO A 81 18.97 -3.83 -3.82
C PRO A 81 19.41 -2.57 -4.57
N VAL A 82 19.64 -2.71 -5.86
CA VAL A 82 19.95 -1.61 -6.78
C VAL A 82 18.80 -1.46 -7.77
N ILE A 83 18.42 -0.21 -8.04
CA ILE A 83 17.37 0.12 -9.00
C ILE A 83 17.89 -0.22 -10.41
N LYS A 84 17.21 -1.12 -11.12
CA LYS A 84 17.49 -1.49 -12.51
C LYS A 84 16.87 -0.51 -13.50
N LYS A 85 15.61 -0.14 -13.23
CA LYS A 85 14.83 0.78 -14.05
C LYS A 85 13.73 1.41 -13.21
N GLN A 86 13.12 2.46 -13.73
CA GLN A 86 11.90 3.02 -13.20
C GLN A 86 10.76 2.71 -14.18
N GLU A 87 9.59 2.42 -13.64
CA GLU A 87 8.35 2.33 -14.40
C GLU A 87 7.42 3.45 -13.97
N GLN A 88 6.77 4.07 -14.94
CA GLN A 88 5.71 5.04 -14.66
C GLN A 88 4.46 4.27 -14.27
N GLN A 89 3.89 4.60 -13.12
CA GLN A 89 2.65 4.02 -12.63
C GLN A 89 1.69 5.11 -12.18
N PHE A 90 0.40 4.88 -12.38
CA PHE A 90 -0.67 5.77 -11.92
C PHE A 90 -1.00 5.47 -10.45
N LEU A 91 -0.82 6.44 -9.55
CA LEU A 91 -1.21 6.31 -8.14
C LEU A 91 -2.49 7.11 -7.83
N ILE A 92 -3.64 6.49 -8.10
CA ILE A 92 -4.97 7.09 -7.89
C ILE A 92 -5.45 6.87 -6.45
N GLY A 93 -5.77 7.97 -5.75
CA GLY A 93 -6.32 8.01 -4.39
C GLY A 93 -5.29 8.15 -3.26
N GLU A 94 -3.99 8.17 -3.57
CA GLU A 94 -2.94 8.62 -2.64
C GLU A 94 -2.39 10.01 -3.06
N VAL A 95 -1.92 10.11 -4.31
CA VAL A 95 -1.28 11.33 -4.85
C VAL A 95 -2.02 11.87 -6.09
N ASN A 96 -2.85 11.04 -6.75
CA ASN A 96 -3.55 11.36 -8.02
C ASN A 96 -2.58 11.85 -9.10
N ASP A 97 -1.45 11.14 -9.27
CA ASP A 97 -0.37 11.55 -10.17
C ASP A 97 0.34 10.33 -10.79
N ILE A 98 1.15 10.58 -11.83
CA ILE A 98 2.08 9.62 -12.42
C ILE A 98 3.36 9.64 -11.58
N VAL A 99 3.71 8.49 -11.01
CA VAL A 99 4.93 8.36 -10.22
C VAL A 99 5.90 7.37 -10.84
N GLU A 100 7.18 7.61 -10.61
CA GLU A 100 8.25 6.67 -10.98
C GLU A 100 8.43 5.64 -9.87
N VAL A 101 8.00 4.41 -10.14
CA VAL A 101 8.19 3.28 -9.22
C VAL A 101 9.49 2.55 -9.57
N PRO A 102 10.42 2.40 -8.62
CA PRO A 102 11.68 1.71 -8.86
C PRO A 102 11.46 0.20 -9.00
N ILE A 103 12.07 -0.40 -10.01
CA ILE A 103 12.23 -1.85 -10.14
C ILE A 103 13.64 -2.22 -9.75
N TYR A 104 13.74 -3.08 -8.75
CA TYR A 104 14.99 -3.51 -8.18
C TYR A 104 15.57 -4.72 -8.90
N ASP A 105 16.89 -4.92 -8.73
CA ASP A 105 17.58 -6.11 -9.22
C ASP A 105 17.16 -7.40 -8.49
N LYS A 106 16.59 -7.26 -7.29
CA LYS A 106 16.09 -8.33 -6.43
C LYS A 106 14.58 -8.51 -6.61
N GLU A 107 14.19 -9.72 -7.01
CA GLU A 107 12.78 -10.05 -7.25
C GLU A 107 11.97 -10.13 -5.95
N GLU A 108 12.61 -10.45 -4.84
CA GLU A 108 12.00 -10.47 -3.52
C GLU A 108 11.48 -9.08 -3.12
N ILE A 109 12.22 -8.03 -3.48
CA ILE A 109 11.83 -6.63 -3.23
C ILE A 109 10.66 -6.25 -4.15
N ASN A 110 10.75 -6.58 -5.45
CA ASN A 110 9.67 -6.28 -6.39
C ASN A 110 8.37 -7.02 -6.02
N THR A 111 8.49 -8.24 -5.50
CA THR A 111 7.34 -9.04 -5.04
C THR A 111 6.69 -8.41 -3.82
N ILE A 112 7.47 -7.99 -2.82
CA ILE A 112 6.89 -7.38 -1.62
C ILE A 112 6.26 -6.02 -1.89
N GLU A 113 6.82 -5.20 -2.79
CA GLU A 113 6.19 -3.94 -3.21
C GLU A 113 4.82 -4.19 -3.87
N ARG A 114 4.73 -5.18 -4.77
CA ARG A 114 3.44 -5.59 -5.38
C ARG A 114 2.45 -6.13 -4.35
N ASP A 115 2.92 -6.87 -3.34
CA ASP A 115 2.06 -7.39 -2.28
C ASP A 115 1.53 -6.28 -1.38
N ILE A 116 2.33 -5.24 -1.11
CA ILE A 116 1.92 -4.03 -0.39
C ILE A 116 0.84 -3.31 -1.18
N GLU A 117 1.08 -3.06 -2.46
CA GLU A 117 0.14 -2.38 -3.36
C GLU A 117 -1.22 -3.11 -3.40
N LYS A 118 -1.21 -4.42 -3.62
CA LYS A 118 -2.42 -5.25 -3.57
C LYS A 118 -3.11 -5.18 -2.22
N ALA A 119 -2.36 -5.21 -1.11
CA ALA A 119 -2.94 -5.14 0.23
C ALA A 119 -3.61 -3.79 0.50
N LYS A 120 -3.01 -2.69 0.05
CA LYS A 120 -3.59 -1.34 0.11
C LYS A 120 -4.88 -1.24 -0.72
N LEU A 121 -4.86 -1.73 -1.96
CA LEU A 121 -6.04 -1.74 -2.83
C LEU A 121 -7.21 -2.50 -2.20
N VAL A 122 -6.94 -3.69 -1.66
CA VAL A 122 -7.96 -4.50 -0.96
C VAL A 122 -8.49 -3.80 0.28
N ALA A 123 -7.62 -3.11 1.04
CA ALA A 123 -8.05 -2.36 2.22
C ALA A 123 -9.00 -1.21 1.84
N ARG A 124 -8.63 -0.40 0.84
CA ARG A 124 -9.48 0.68 0.33
C ARG A 124 -10.81 0.15 -0.23
N PHE A 125 -10.79 -0.95 -0.96
CA PHE A 125 -12.03 -1.55 -1.48
C PHE A 125 -12.99 -1.98 -0.38
N LYS A 126 -12.46 -2.56 0.72
CA LYS A 126 -13.26 -2.89 1.91
C LYS A 126 -13.83 -1.65 2.57
N GLU A 127 -13.02 -0.61 2.76
CA GLU A 127 -13.48 0.65 3.33
C GLU A 127 -14.65 1.24 2.54
N VAL A 128 -14.59 1.22 1.20
CA VAL A 128 -15.67 1.68 0.32
C VAL A 128 -16.94 0.84 0.47
N LEU A 129 -16.82 -0.49 0.56
CA LEU A 129 -17.97 -1.37 0.79
C LEU A 129 -18.63 -1.11 2.15
N ASP A 130 -17.82 -0.79 3.16
CA ASP A 130 -18.27 -0.58 4.54
C ASP A 130 -18.76 0.86 4.81
N MET A 131 -18.67 1.79 3.84
CA MET A 131 -19.08 3.19 4.03
C MET A 131 -20.58 3.36 4.38
N VAL A 132 -21.44 2.45 3.92
CA VAL A 132 -22.90 2.53 4.15
C VAL A 132 -23.43 1.13 4.48
N ASP A 133 -23.99 0.95 5.68
CA ASP A 133 -24.56 -0.31 6.18
C ASP A 133 -25.57 -0.97 5.21
N LYS A 134 -26.29 -0.14 4.46
CA LYS A 134 -27.13 -0.56 3.33
C LYS A 134 -26.70 0.18 2.08
N ASN A 135 -25.61 -0.25 1.47
CA ASN A 135 -25.14 0.29 0.21
C ASN A 135 -26.18 0.00 -0.90
N PRO A 136 -26.84 1.01 -1.50
CA PRO A 136 -27.85 0.79 -2.52
C PRO A 136 -27.26 0.32 -3.87
N TYR A 137 -25.93 0.40 -4.03
CA TYR A 137 -25.23 0.09 -5.27
C TYR A 137 -24.50 -1.26 -5.24
N MET A 138 -24.88 -2.18 -4.33
CA MET A 138 -24.23 -3.50 -4.21
C MET A 138 -24.21 -4.29 -5.52
N ASP A 139 -25.22 -4.15 -6.36
CA ASP A 139 -25.24 -4.81 -7.67
C ASP A 139 -24.23 -4.21 -8.64
N THR A 140 -23.96 -2.91 -8.57
CA THR A 140 -22.89 -2.25 -9.34
C THR A 140 -21.52 -2.79 -8.94
N TYR A 141 -21.22 -2.94 -7.64
CA TYR A 141 -19.95 -3.54 -7.21
C TYR A 141 -19.78 -4.98 -7.69
N LYS A 142 -20.85 -5.80 -7.68
CA LYS A 142 -20.82 -7.16 -8.23
C LYS A 142 -20.51 -7.14 -9.73
N LEU A 143 -21.14 -6.25 -10.48
CA LEU A 143 -20.88 -6.12 -11.93
C LEU A 143 -19.44 -5.70 -12.21
N ILE A 144 -18.89 -4.76 -11.43
CA ILE A 144 -17.48 -4.38 -11.56
C ILE A 144 -16.58 -5.60 -11.32
N ILE A 145 -16.83 -6.39 -10.27
CA ILE A 145 -16.06 -7.61 -10.01
C ILE A 145 -16.16 -8.59 -11.18
N GLU A 146 -17.36 -8.86 -11.68
CA GLU A 146 -17.58 -9.77 -12.82
C GLU A 146 -16.86 -9.28 -14.10
N LEU A 147 -16.85 -7.97 -14.36
CA LEU A 147 -16.12 -7.38 -15.48
C LEU A 147 -14.61 -7.54 -15.31
N LEU A 148 -14.07 -7.29 -14.11
CA LEU A 148 -12.66 -7.49 -13.82
C LEU A 148 -12.25 -8.98 -13.90
N GLU A 149 -13.13 -9.91 -13.54
CA GLU A 149 -12.83 -11.34 -13.64
C GLU A 149 -12.84 -11.84 -15.10
N LYS A 150 -13.83 -11.41 -15.88
CA LYS A 150 -14.12 -11.99 -17.21
C LYS A 150 -13.55 -11.19 -18.38
N ALA A 151 -13.36 -9.88 -18.20
CA ALA A 151 -13.00 -8.95 -19.26
C ALA A 151 -11.78 -8.09 -18.93
N GLN A 152 -10.97 -8.42 -17.91
CA GLN A 152 -9.73 -7.71 -17.57
C GLN A 152 -8.70 -7.59 -18.73
N HIS A 153 -8.83 -8.39 -19.78
CA HIS A 153 -7.95 -8.31 -20.96
C HIS A 153 -8.53 -7.43 -22.06
N GLU A 154 -9.78 -6.99 -21.94
CA GLU A 154 -10.45 -6.19 -22.95
C GLU A 154 -10.03 -4.72 -22.82
N VAL A 155 -9.47 -4.17 -23.90
CA VAL A 155 -8.99 -2.78 -23.94
C VAL A 155 -10.13 -1.79 -23.66
N VAL A 156 -11.32 -2.05 -24.20
CA VAL A 156 -12.49 -1.18 -24.01
C VAL A 156 -12.89 -1.04 -22.54
N LEU A 157 -12.70 -2.07 -21.71
CA LEU A 157 -13.00 -1.99 -20.28
C LEU A 157 -12.09 -0.95 -19.61
N HIS A 158 -10.78 -1.02 -19.85
CA HIS A 158 -9.81 -0.10 -19.29
C HIS A 158 -10.04 1.33 -19.76
N LYS A 159 -10.22 1.52 -21.09
CA LYS A 159 -10.51 2.84 -21.66
C LYS A 159 -11.77 3.47 -21.08
N THR A 160 -12.82 2.67 -20.90
CA THR A 160 -14.09 3.14 -20.30
C THR A 160 -13.90 3.53 -18.83
N ILE A 161 -13.14 2.76 -18.05
CA ILE A 161 -12.86 3.09 -16.64
C ILE A 161 -12.08 4.40 -16.53
N GLU A 162 -11.06 4.59 -17.37
CA GLU A 162 -10.26 5.82 -17.40
C GLU A 162 -11.09 7.03 -17.86
N ALA A 163 -11.89 6.86 -18.92
CA ALA A 163 -12.81 7.89 -19.39
C ALA A 163 -13.81 8.31 -18.30
N LEU A 164 -14.40 7.35 -17.57
CA LEU A 164 -15.25 7.67 -16.42
C LEU A 164 -14.48 8.41 -15.32
N ALA A 165 -13.21 8.07 -15.09
CA ALA A 165 -12.40 8.75 -14.10
C ALA A 165 -12.10 10.21 -14.47
N HIS A 166 -11.81 10.50 -15.75
CA HIS A 166 -11.67 11.87 -16.26
C HIS A 166 -13.01 12.62 -16.24
N TYR A 167 -14.09 12.01 -16.73
CA TYR A 167 -15.42 12.62 -16.79
C TYR A 167 -15.93 13.11 -15.42
N TYR A 168 -15.64 12.35 -14.36
CA TYR A 168 -16.01 12.72 -12.99
C TYR A 168 -14.90 13.47 -12.22
N GLU A 169 -13.87 13.96 -12.91
CA GLU A 169 -12.73 14.70 -12.33
C GLU A 169 -12.01 13.94 -11.19
N VAL A 170 -12.07 12.60 -11.21
CA VAL A 170 -11.37 11.73 -10.26
C VAL A 170 -9.89 11.60 -10.66
N LEU A 171 -9.63 11.61 -11.97
CA LEU A 171 -8.31 11.58 -12.57
C LEU A 171 -8.02 12.96 -13.20
N PRO A 172 -6.83 13.55 -13.04
CA PRO A 172 -6.49 14.81 -13.71
C PRO A 172 -6.25 14.63 -15.20
N ASP A 173 -6.70 15.58 -16.02
CA ASP A 173 -6.66 15.53 -17.50
C ASP A 173 -5.27 15.28 -18.13
N TRP A 174 -4.18 15.59 -17.41
CA TRP A 174 -2.82 15.34 -17.91
C TRP A 174 -2.37 13.88 -17.73
N VAL A 175 -3.17 13.05 -17.08
CA VAL A 175 -2.86 11.66 -16.75
C VAL A 175 -3.61 10.74 -17.71
N SER A 176 -3.04 10.51 -18.89
CA SER A 176 -3.65 9.66 -19.95
C SER A 176 -2.78 8.46 -20.31
N THR A 177 -3.41 7.33 -20.63
CA THR A 177 -2.74 6.14 -21.17
C THR A 177 -2.29 6.29 -22.63
N GLY A 178 -2.62 7.42 -23.29
CA GLY A 178 -2.04 7.85 -24.55
C GLY A 178 -3.06 8.45 -25.52
N PRO A 179 -2.63 8.84 -26.74
CA PRO A 179 -3.51 9.51 -27.70
C PRO A 179 -4.77 8.72 -28.08
N GLU A 180 -4.69 7.38 -28.09
CA GLU A 180 -5.86 6.54 -28.37
C GLU A 180 -6.90 6.55 -27.24
N GLN A 181 -6.52 6.97 -26.03
CA GLN A 181 -7.44 7.19 -24.92
C GLN A 181 -8.13 8.54 -25.10
N ASP A 182 -7.36 9.59 -25.41
CA ASP A 182 -7.88 10.93 -25.64
C ASP A 182 -8.94 10.93 -26.77
N GLU A 183 -8.67 10.25 -27.89
CA GLU A 183 -9.63 10.07 -28.99
C GLU A 183 -10.90 9.32 -28.54
N PHE A 184 -10.75 8.28 -27.70
CA PHE A 184 -11.89 7.53 -27.18
C PHE A 184 -12.76 8.37 -26.23
N GLU A 185 -12.13 9.23 -25.44
CA GLU A 185 -12.80 10.14 -24.51
C GLU A 185 -13.60 11.23 -25.23
N GLU A 186 -13.04 11.82 -26.29
CA GLU A 186 -13.77 12.78 -27.12
C GLU A 186 -15.09 12.19 -27.66
N GLU A 187 -15.05 10.96 -28.19
CA GLU A 187 -16.24 10.29 -28.70
C GLU A 187 -17.24 9.90 -27.59
N ILE A 188 -16.75 9.38 -26.46
CA ILE A 188 -17.64 8.85 -25.42
C ILE A 188 -18.24 9.96 -24.53
N PHE A 189 -17.57 11.09 -24.37
CA PHE A 189 -18.09 12.22 -23.59
C PHE A 189 -19.27 12.90 -24.28
N GLU A 190 -19.28 12.99 -25.61
CA GLU A 190 -20.47 13.43 -26.36
C GLU A 190 -21.68 12.55 -26.03
N VAL A 191 -21.48 11.22 -26.00
CA VAL A 191 -22.53 10.25 -25.67
C VAL A 191 -22.96 10.39 -24.20
N PHE A 192 -22.03 10.59 -23.27
CA PHE A 192 -22.36 10.79 -21.86
C PHE A 192 -23.20 12.06 -21.67
N ASP A 193 -22.77 13.19 -22.21
CA ASP A 193 -23.47 14.47 -22.08
C ASP A 193 -24.87 14.44 -22.68
N ASP A 194 -25.07 13.72 -23.79
CA ASP A 194 -26.37 13.51 -24.42
C ASP A 194 -27.33 12.62 -23.60
N HIS A 195 -26.82 11.88 -22.61
CA HIS A 195 -27.59 10.89 -21.86
C HIS A 195 -27.59 11.10 -20.33
N ASN A 196 -26.92 12.14 -19.82
CA ASN A 196 -26.82 12.45 -18.39
C ASN A 196 -28.01 13.32 -17.89
N PHE A 197 -29.26 12.90 -18.14
CA PHE A 197 -30.50 13.60 -17.74
C PHE A 197 -30.99 13.26 -16.32
#